data_AF-A0A537V3R5-F1
#
_entry.id   AF-A0A537V3R5-F1
#
_cell.length_a   1.000
_cell.length_b   1.000
_cell.length_c   1.000
_cell.angle_alpha   90.00
_cell.angle_beta   90.00
_cell.angle_gamma   90.00
#
_symmetry.space_group_name_H-M   'P 1'
#
loop_
_entity.id
_entity.type
_entity.pdbx_description
1 polymer ?
#
loop_
_entity_poly.entity_id
_entity_poly.type
_entity_poly.pdbx_seq_one_letter_code
_entity_poly.pdbx_strand_id
1 'polypeptide(L)'
;MAVTALPPFDVTALSRFLAGASGAEKVEVTACELLAGGAIQENWGLDVFFSDGRLAGPQRLVLRTNAASGIPSSLARLDEFAVLQAAFAAGVTVPEPLFACADPGVIGKPFFVMRRLAGTAQGRQITTDPALEPVLPQIAYRLGEELARLQTIRPPRPDLAFLDRGEENGPAAQIAGFRAYLDLHPNPRPVLEWAARWLETHIPPPLGPVLCHRDFRTGNYLLEGAELTGVLDWEFAGWGDPDEDIGWFCCKGWRFARLDREAGGIAARAPFYAGYEAASGRRLDPERIRYWEIFANLRWAIIALQQSDRYLIGGARDLSTAIIGRRAGECELELLFLLDTAGPPASCPTAGEMPAVQNPARDLPSGLELAELGRRLLLDELLPLLPPERHREAHLIATAIAIAHREAGTGPINDSFGQLAEFYESAQSGPRPSRPYEGGRDARGPADRLLRRFALDLRNGAFETCPSQECAARVILWRMTIARLREANPHFLAAHGFE
;
A
#
# COMPACT_ATOMS: atom_id res chain seq x y z
N MET A 1 15.91 -19.17 4.87
CA MET A 1 15.42 -20.54 5.15
C MET A 1 14.18 -20.46 6.04
N ALA A 2 13.28 -21.44 5.98
CA ALA A 2 12.06 -21.48 6.80
C ALA A 2 12.41 -21.56 8.29
N VAL A 3 11.77 -20.71 9.11
CA VAL A 3 11.83 -20.85 10.56
C VAL A 3 10.95 -22.05 10.92
N THR A 4 11.57 -23.17 11.30
CA THR A 4 10.89 -24.37 11.80
C THR A 4 10.31 -24.10 13.20
N ALA A 5 9.31 -23.23 13.27
CA ALA A 5 8.42 -23.16 14.41
C ALA A 5 7.45 -24.33 14.33
N LEU A 6 7.33 -25.10 15.40
CA LEU A 6 6.25 -26.09 15.53
C LEU A 6 4.90 -25.35 15.40
N PRO A 7 3.93 -25.89 14.64
CA PRO A 7 2.62 -25.26 14.53
C PRO A 7 1.96 -25.16 15.90
N PRO A 8 1.27 -24.04 16.22
CA PRO A 8 0.62 -23.85 17.51
C PRO A 8 -0.68 -24.66 17.67
N PHE A 9 -0.96 -25.61 16.77
CA PHE A 9 -2.19 -26.39 16.71
C PHE A 9 -1.94 -27.89 16.50
N ASP A 10 -2.92 -28.71 16.86
CA ASP A 10 -2.86 -30.17 16.74
C ASP A 10 -2.97 -30.63 15.27
N VAL A 11 -1.85 -31.06 14.71
CA VAL A 11 -1.74 -31.59 13.34
C VAL A 11 -2.58 -32.88 13.16
N THR A 12 -2.84 -33.63 14.24
CA THR A 12 -3.71 -34.82 14.20
C THR A 12 -5.17 -34.43 14.02
N ALA A 13 -5.62 -33.38 14.70
CA ALA A 13 -6.95 -32.83 14.51
C ALA A 13 -7.14 -32.30 13.08
N LEU A 14 -6.12 -31.60 12.54
CA LEU A 14 -6.12 -31.14 11.15
C LEU A 14 -6.18 -32.31 10.16
N SER A 15 -5.40 -33.38 10.37
CA SER A 15 -5.42 -34.57 9.52
C SER A 15 -6.79 -35.25 9.50
N ARG A 16 -7.44 -35.38 10.66
CA ARG A 16 -8.81 -35.92 10.76
C ARG A 16 -9.83 -35.03 10.03
N PHE A 17 -9.72 -33.72 10.17
CA PHE A 17 -10.55 -32.78 9.43
C PHE A 17 -10.38 -32.97 7.91
N LEU A 18 -9.14 -33.03 7.42
CA LEU A 18 -8.86 -33.21 5.99
C LEU A 18 -9.38 -34.55 5.46
N ALA A 19 -9.27 -35.64 6.23
CA ALA A 19 -9.87 -36.92 5.87
C ALA A 19 -11.39 -36.81 5.72
N GLY A 20 -12.08 -36.22 6.72
CA GLY A 20 -13.52 -36.01 6.67
C GLY A 20 -13.97 -35.10 5.53
N ALA A 21 -13.24 -34.01 5.27
CA ALA A 21 -13.59 -33.04 4.23
C ALA A 21 -13.32 -33.54 2.80
N SER A 22 -12.30 -34.39 2.62
CA SER A 22 -11.95 -34.98 1.32
C SER A 22 -12.67 -36.30 1.02
N GLY A 23 -13.18 -36.97 2.05
CA GLY A 23 -13.71 -38.32 1.96
C GLY A 23 -12.65 -39.43 1.89
N ALA A 24 -11.36 -39.10 2.05
CA ALA A 24 -10.28 -40.09 2.09
C ALA A 24 -10.30 -40.88 3.41
N GLU A 25 -9.92 -42.17 3.34
CA GLU A 25 -9.87 -43.04 4.52
C GLU A 25 -8.79 -42.58 5.51
N LYS A 26 -7.62 -42.19 5.00
CA LYS A 26 -6.50 -41.70 5.79
C LYS A 26 -5.85 -40.49 5.15
N VAL A 27 -5.57 -39.49 5.97
CA VAL A 27 -4.78 -38.31 5.60
C VAL A 27 -3.65 -38.13 6.61
N GLU A 28 -2.45 -37.83 6.12
CA GLU A 28 -1.27 -37.60 6.93
C GLU A 28 -0.60 -36.29 6.53
N VAL A 29 -0.49 -35.35 7.47
CA VAL A 29 0.30 -34.13 7.28
C VAL A 29 1.74 -34.45 7.65
N THR A 30 2.62 -34.51 6.66
CA THR A 30 4.03 -34.90 6.83
C THR A 30 4.96 -33.72 7.10
N ALA A 31 4.57 -32.51 6.67
CA ALA A 31 5.25 -31.27 7.01
C ALA A 31 4.26 -30.14 7.23
N CYS A 32 4.59 -29.24 8.15
CA CYS A 32 3.85 -28.02 8.43
C CYS A 32 4.83 -26.91 8.76
N GLU A 33 4.85 -25.84 7.96
CA GLU A 33 5.77 -24.72 8.11
C GLU A 33 5.04 -23.38 8.01
N LEU A 34 5.43 -22.41 8.82
CA LEU A 34 4.95 -21.04 8.66
C LEU A 34 5.62 -20.42 7.43
N LEU A 35 4.82 -19.97 6.47
CA LEU A 35 5.31 -19.27 5.28
C LEU A 35 5.59 -17.81 5.62
N ALA A 36 6.72 -17.30 5.12
CA ALA A 36 7.02 -15.88 5.21
C ALA A 36 6.11 -15.09 4.25
N GLY A 37 5.60 -13.96 4.71
CA GLY A 37 4.66 -13.13 3.94
C GLY A 37 3.22 -13.26 4.45
N GLY A 38 2.66 -12.13 4.86
CA GLY A 38 1.40 -12.02 5.58
C GLY A 38 1.56 -11.09 6.77
N ALA A 39 1.21 -9.82 6.61
CA ALA A 39 1.30 -8.85 7.72
C ALA A 39 0.17 -9.04 8.75
N ILE A 40 -0.98 -9.56 8.30
CA ILE A 40 -2.26 -9.62 9.03
C ILE A 40 -2.76 -11.07 9.18
N GLN A 41 -2.17 -11.99 8.42
CA GLN A 41 -2.62 -13.38 8.30
C GLN A 41 -1.48 -14.36 8.43
N GLU A 42 -1.80 -15.57 8.89
CA GLU A 42 -0.88 -16.70 8.96
C GLU A 42 -1.15 -17.65 7.80
N ASN A 43 -0.12 -17.91 7.00
CA ASN A 43 -0.14 -18.90 5.92
C ASN A 43 0.78 -20.05 6.31
N TRP A 44 0.23 -21.24 6.48
CA TRP A 44 0.97 -22.45 6.83
C TRP A 44 1.08 -23.36 5.61
N GLY A 45 2.30 -23.60 5.14
CA GLY A 45 2.59 -24.57 4.09
C GLY A 45 2.48 -25.98 4.64
N LEU A 46 1.73 -26.84 3.95
CA LEU A 46 1.50 -28.22 4.35
C LEU A 46 1.94 -29.18 3.24
N ASP A 47 2.72 -30.18 3.58
CA ASP A 47 2.87 -31.39 2.76
C ASP A 47 1.95 -32.46 3.34
N VAL A 48 1.06 -32.99 2.50
CA VAL A 48 -0.04 -33.85 2.93
C VAL A 48 -0.14 -35.07 2.01
N PHE A 49 -0.26 -36.26 2.58
CA PHE A 49 -0.53 -37.49 1.85
C PHE A 49 -1.98 -37.93 2.07
N PHE A 50 -2.74 -38.12 0.99
CA PHE A 50 -4.08 -38.71 1.02
C PHE A 50 -4.00 -40.15 0.52
N SER A 51 -4.62 -41.11 1.23
CA SER A 51 -4.62 -42.52 0.82
C SER A 51 -5.34 -42.77 -0.50
N ASP A 52 -6.44 -42.05 -0.73
CA ASP A 52 -7.41 -42.31 -1.79
C ASP A 52 -8.24 -41.06 -2.11
N GLY A 53 -9.25 -41.21 -2.98
CA GLY A 53 -10.12 -40.12 -3.41
C GLY A 53 -9.49 -39.16 -4.42
N ARG A 54 -10.13 -38.00 -4.61
CA ARG A 54 -9.74 -37.00 -5.63
C ARG A 54 -8.33 -36.44 -5.42
N LEU A 55 -7.87 -36.39 -4.17
CA LEU A 55 -6.58 -35.83 -3.77
C LEU A 55 -5.53 -36.91 -3.45
N ALA A 56 -5.78 -38.17 -3.82
CA ALA A 56 -4.88 -39.30 -3.54
C ALA A 56 -3.41 -39.00 -3.88
N GLY A 57 -2.50 -39.49 -3.02
CA GLY A 57 -1.07 -39.26 -3.13
C GLY A 57 -0.59 -37.98 -2.43
N PRO A 58 0.67 -37.58 -2.67
CA PRO A 58 1.27 -36.40 -2.07
C PRO A 58 0.70 -35.10 -2.66
N GLN A 59 0.34 -34.17 -1.77
CA GLN A 59 -0.22 -32.86 -2.09
C GLN A 59 0.54 -31.78 -1.34
N ARG A 60 0.71 -30.62 -1.98
CA ARG A 60 1.22 -29.40 -1.35
C ARG A 60 0.09 -28.41 -1.19
N LEU A 61 -0.22 -28.03 0.05
CA LEU A 61 -1.35 -27.19 0.41
C LEU A 61 -0.89 -25.96 1.21
N VAL A 62 -1.76 -24.96 1.30
CA VAL A 62 -1.62 -23.83 2.22
C VAL A 62 -2.87 -23.78 3.08
N LEU A 63 -2.67 -23.74 4.41
CA LEU A 63 -3.70 -23.39 5.38
C LEU A 63 -3.59 -21.90 5.69
N ARG A 64 -4.69 -21.18 5.52
CA ARG A 64 -4.78 -19.74 5.76
C ARG A 64 -5.71 -19.45 6.93
N THR A 65 -5.22 -18.68 7.89
CA THR A 65 -5.93 -18.36 9.13
C THR A 65 -5.55 -16.96 9.67
N ASN A 66 -6.31 -16.46 10.66
CA ASN A 66 -6.06 -15.16 11.29
C ASN A 66 -4.70 -15.13 11.99
N ALA A 67 -3.93 -14.05 11.86
CA ALA A 67 -2.84 -13.77 12.80
C ALA A 67 -3.39 -13.19 14.12
N ALA A 68 -2.53 -13.04 15.13
CA ALA A 68 -2.90 -12.40 16.39
C ALA A 68 -3.32 -10.92 16.23
N SER A 69 -2.80 -10.24 15.21
CA SER A 69 -3.14 -8.86 14.86
C SER A 69 -4.02 -8.82 13.61
N GLY A 70 -5.30 -8.46 13.77
CA GLY A 70 -6.24 -8.27 12.66
C GLY A 70 -6.36 -6.81 12.19
N ILE A 71 -6.99 -6.60 11.03
CA ILE A 71 -7.51 -5.28 10.61
C ILE A 71 -9.02 -5.41 10.43
N PRO A 72 -9.84 -4.46 10.97
CA PRO A 72 -11.30 -4.53 10.85
C PRO A 72 -11.83 -4.62 9.42
N SER A 73 -11.09 -4.13 8.43
CA SER A 73 -11.48 -4.15 7.01
C SER A 73 -11.19 -5.48 6.29
N SER A 74 -10.54 -6.45 6.94
CA SER A 74 -10.26 -7.77 6.39
C SER A 74 -11.52 -8.64 6.48
N LEU A 75 -11.89 -9.31 5.39
CA LEU A 75 -12.97 -10.29 5.34
C LEU A 75 -12.78 -11.38 6.39
N ALA A 76 -13.86 -11.98 6.89
CA ALA A 76 -13.72 -13.20 7.67
C ALA A 76 -13.14 -14.33 6.80
N ARG A 77 -12.43 -15.30 7.38
CA ARG A 77 -11.74 -16.35 6.59
C ARG A 77 -12.67 -17.18 5.70
N LEU A 78 -13.90 -17.41 6.13
CA LEU A 78 -14.87 -18.16 5.32
C LEU A 78 -15.45 -17.32 4.18
N ASP A 79 -15.58 -16.01 4.40
CA ASP A 79 -16.01 -15.05 3.38
C ASP A 79 -14.91 -14.87 2.32
N GLU A 80 -13.65 -14.76 2.76
CA GLU A 80 -12.48 -14.76 1.88
C GLU A 80 -12.38 -16.07 1.05
N PHE A 81 -12.68 -17.22 1.67
CA PHE A 81 -12.73 -18.49 0.95
C PHE A 81 -13.84 -18.50 -0.12
N ALA A 82 -15.03 -17.96 0.18
CA ALA A 82 -16.11 -17.86 -0.80
C ALA A 82 -15.75 -16.96 -1.99
N VAL A 83 -15.05 -15.84 -1.73
CA VAL A 83 -14.48 -14.99 -2.79
C VAL A 83 -13.49 -15.78 -3.66
N LEU A 84 -12.56 -16.50 -3.05
CA LEU A 84 -11.57 -17.31 -3.77
C LEU A 84 -12.26 -18.40 -4.61
N GLN A 85 -13.32 -19.03 -4.10
CA GLN A 85 -14.15 -19.98 -4.86
C GLN A 85 -14.81 -19.33 -6.08
N ALA A 86 -15.38 -18.14 -5.93
CA ALA A 86 -15.97 -17.41 -7.04
C ALA A 86 -14.92 -17.04 -8.11
N ALA A 87 -13.75 -16.56 -7.69
CA ALA A 87 -12.63 -16.24 -8.59
C ALA A 87 -12.12 -17.47 -9.34
N PHE A 88 -11.91 -18.59 -8.64
CA PHE A 88 -11.49 -19.85 -9.25
C PHE A 88 -12.53 -20.38 -10.25
N ALA A 89 -13.82 -20.33 -9.90
CA ALA A 89 -14.91 -20.76 -10.78
C ALA A 89 -15.05 -19.86 -12.04
N ALA A 90 -14.68 -18.58 -11.94
CA ALA A 90 -14.61 -17.67 -13.09
C ALA A 90 -13.37 -17.90 -13.98
N GLY A 91 -12.47 -18.81 -13.58
CA GLY A 91 -11.25 -19.16 -14.32
C GLY A 91 -10.11 -18.17 -14.11
N VAL A 92 -10.17 -17.31 -13.07
CA VAL A 92 -9.03 -16.48 -12.68
C VAL A 92 -7.90 -17.40 -12.22
N THR A 93 -6.68 -17.09 -12.61
CA THR A 93 -5.48 -17.82 -12.18
C THR A 93 -5.24 -17.58 -10.70
N VAL A 94 -5.79 -18.47 -9.86
CA VAL A 94 -5.75 -18.40 -8.39
C VAL A 94 -5.50 -19.80 -7.79
N PRO A 95 -5.06 -19.91 -6.52
CA PRO A 95 -5.00 -21.19 -5.85
C PRO A 95 -6.35 -21.91 -5.86
N GLU A 96 -6.36 -23.21 -6.17
CA GLU A 96 -7.57 -24.04 -6.06
C GLU A 96 -8.05 -24.02 -4.59
N PRO A 97 -9.26 -23.48 -4.30
CA PRO A 97 -9.84 -23.54 -2.97
C PRO A 97 -10.34 -24.96 -2.70
N LEU A 98 -9.88 -25.58 -1.61
CA LEU A 98 -10.18 -26.99 -1.32
C LEU A 98 -11.21 -27.14 -0.20
N PHE A 99 -10.92 -26.59 0.98
CA PHE A 99 -11.71 -26.83 2.18
C PHE A 99 -11.77 -25.59 3.07
N ALA A 100 -12.82 -25.43 3.86
CA ALA A 100 -12.91 -24.39 4.87
C ALA A 100 -13.52 -24.95 6.17
N CYS A 101 -13.12 -24.38 7.30
CA CYS A 101 -13.55 -24.82 8.62
C CYS A 101 -13.85 -23.62 9.53
N ALA A 102 -15.07 -23.59 10.06
CA ALA A 102 -15.50 -22.62 11.06
C ALA A 102 -15.18 -23.07 12.49
N ASP A 103 -15.00 -24.38 12.70
CA ASP A 103 -14.90 -24.98 14.03
C ASP A 103 -13.53 -24.70 14.67
N PRO A 104 -13.47 -23.89 15.75
CA PRO A 104 -12.22 -23.65 16.44
C PRO A 104 -11.68 -24.90 17.14
N GLY A 105 -12.45 -25.98 17.29
CA GLY A 105 -12.00 -27.25 17.84
C GLY A 105 -10.91 -27.95 17.01
N VAL A 106 -10.68 -27.55 15.76
CA VAL A 106 -9.66 -28.17 14.89
C VAL A 106 -8.28 -27.55 15.09
N ILE A 107 -8.15 -26.22 14.94
CA ILE A 107 -6.85 -25.51 15.07
C ILE A 107 -6.89 -24.29 16.00
N GLY A 108 -7.97 -24.11 16.76
CA GLY A 108 -8.18 -22.97 17.66
C GLY A 108 -8.87 -21.75 17.02
N LYS A 109 -9.05 -21.72 15.70
CA LYS A 109 -9.62 -20.58 14.95
C LYS A 109 -10.11 -20.98 13.56
N PRO A 110 -11.02 -20.21 12.93
CA PRO A 110 -11.45 -20.45 11.55
C PRO A 110 -10.28 -20.43 10.56
N PHE A 111 -10.35 -21.26 9.53
CA PHE A 111 -9.35 -21.36 8.49
C PHE A 111 -9.92 -21.90 7.18
N PHE A 112 -9.14 -21.77 6.12
CA PHE A 112 -9.36 -22.52 4.89
C PHE A 112 -8.06 -23.09 4.35
N VAL A 113 -8.20 -24.07 3.45
CA VAL A 113 -7.11 -24.79 2.81
C VAL A 113 -7.25 -24.65 1.30
N MET A 114 -6.13 -24.33 0.65
CA MET A 114 -6.03 -24.17 -0.79
C MET A 114 -4.78 -24.87 -1.32
N ARG A 115 -4.70 -25.03 -2.64
CA ARG A 115 -3.49 -25.52 -3.32
C ARG A 115 -2.29 -24.61 -3.02
N ARG A 116 -1.13 -25.20 -2.71
CA ARG A 116 0.14 -24.46 -2.71
C ARG A 116 0.65 -24.34 -4.13
N LEU A 117 0.70 -23.11 -4.63
CA LEU A 117 1.25 -22.79 -5.94
C LEU A 117 2.77 -22.54 -5.84
N ALA A 118 3.48 -22.76 -6.94
CA ALA A 118 4.90 -22.46 -7.06
C ALA A 118 5.10 -20.99 -7.49
N GLY A 119 6.32 -20.47 -7.27
CA GLY A 119 6.71 -19.13 -7.66
C GLY A 119 7.06 -18.18 -6.51
N THR A 120 7.41 -16.95 -6.84
CA THR A 120 7.75 -15.86 -5.92
C THR A 120 6.72 -14.74 -5.99
N ALA A 121 6.33 -14.21 -4.83
CA ALA A 121 5.54 -12.98 -4.69
C ALA A 121 6.40 -11.81 -4.20
N GLN A 122 7.74 -11.93 -4.22
CA GLN A 122 8.61 -10.87 -3.73
C GLN A 122 8.69 -9.74 -4.75
N GLY A 123 7.90 -8.68 -4.56
CA GLY A 123 7.78 -7.59 -5.53
C GLY A 123 9.12 -6.98 -5.95
N ARG A 124 10.05 -6.73 -5.01
CA ARG A 124 11.39 -6.25 -5.34
C ARG A 124 12.11 -7.23 -6.28
N GLN A 125 12.12 -8.52 -5.96
CA GLN A 125 12.73 -9.55 -6.81
C GLN A 125 12.12 -9.54 -8.21
N ILE A 126 10.79 -9.55 -8.31
CA ILE A 126 10.07 -9.53 -9.60
C ILE A 126 10.46 -8.31 -10.44
N THR A 127 10.54 -7.12 -9.84
CA THR A 127 10.84 -5.87 -10.57
C THR A 127 12.32 -5.68 -10.93
N THR A 128 13.24 -6.42 -10.31
CA THR A 128 14.69 -6.22 -10.51
C THR A 128 15.41 -7.43 -11.10
N ASP A 129 14.73 -8.57 -11.26
CA ASP A 129 15.34 -9.78 -11.83
C ASP A 129 15.63 -9.59 -13.33
N PRO A 130 16.90 -9.58 -13.77
CA PRO A 130 17.25 -9.40 -15.18
C PRO A 130 16.70 -10.51 -16.09
N ALA A 131 16.46 -11.71 -15.55
CA ALA A 131 15.90 -12.82 -16.31
C ALA A 131 14.42 -12.59 -16.66
N LEU A 132 13.70 -11.78 -15.88
CA LEU A 132 12.30 -11.45 -16.13
C LEU A 132 12.14 -10.26 -17.08
N GLU A 133 13.09 -9.33 -17.15
CA GLU A 133 12.96 -8.08 -17.92
C GLU A 133 12.40 -8.26 -19.35
N PRO A 134 12.83 -9.26 -20.16
CA PRO A 134 12.30 -9.45 -21.51
C PRO A 134 10.84 -9.90 -21.57
N VAL A 135 10.31 -10.48 -20.48
CA VAL A 135 8.96 -11.07 -20.40
C VAL A 135 7.98 -10.26 -19.55
N LEU A 136 8.46 -9.25 -18.81
CA LEU A 136 7.60 -8.41 -17.96
C LEU A 136 6.44 -7.74 -18.71
N PRO A 137 6.60 -7.23 -19.97
CA PRO A 137 5.48 -6.71 -20.73
C PRO A 137 4.38 -7.75 -21.01
N GLN A 138 4.76 -9.00 -21.31
CA GLN A 138 3.80 -10.09 -21.51
C GLN A 138 3.12 -10.47 -20.20
N ILE A 139 3.84 -10.49 -19.08
CA ILE A 139 3.26 -10.71 -17.74
C ILE A 139 2.25 -9.62 -17.41
N ALA A 140 2.58 -8.35 -17.69
CA ALA A 140 1.66 -7.23 -17.51
C ALA A 140 0.39 -7.41 -18.37
N TYR A 141 0.53 -7.82 -19.63
CA TYR A 141 -0.62 -8.15 -20.47
C TYR A 141 -1.49 -9.27 -19.85
N ARG A 142 -0.88 -10.36 -19.39
CA ARG A 142 -1.60 -11.46 -18.72
C ARG A 142 -2.33 -11.00 -17.47
N LEU A 143 -1.72 -10.15 -16.64
CA LEU A 143 -2.36 -9.58 -15.46
C LEU A 143 -3.59 -8.73 -15.82
N GLY A 144 -3.54 -8.01 -16.96
CA GLY A 144 -4.71 -7.32 -17.50
C GLY A 144 -5.85 -8.26 -17.84
N GLU A 145 -5.55 -9.41 -18.47
CA GLU A 145 -6.55 -10.43 -18.78
C GLU A 145 -7.13 -11.10 -17.51
N GLU A 146 -6.31 -11.37 -16.50
CA GLU A 146 -6.76 -11.92 -15.22
C GLU A 146 -7.70 -10.96 -14.49
N LEU A 147 -7.37 -9.66 -14.48
CA LEU A 147 -8.24 -8.65 -13.86
C LEU A 147 -9.57 -8.53 -14.62
N ALA A 148 -9.53 -8.51 -15.95
CA ALA A 148 -10.75 -8.51 -16.76
C ALA A 148 -11.62 -9.74 -16.49
N ARG A 149 -11.01 -10.92 -16.32
CA ARG A 149 -11.71 -12.17 -16.01
C ARG A 149 -12.34 -12.14 -14.61
N LEU A 150 -11.62 -11.65 -13.60
CA LEU A 150 -12.16 -11.43 -12.25
C LEU A 150 -13.43 -10.57 -12.30
N GLN A 151 -13.39 -9.50 -13.10
CA GLN A 151 -14.47 -8.52 -13.22
C GLN A 151 -15.66 -9.00 -14.06
N THR A 152 -15.67 -10.26 -14.51
CA THR A 152 -16.89 -10.93 -15.01
C THR A 152 -17.84 -11.29 -13.87
N ILE A 153 -17.34 -11.39 -12.64
CA ILE A 153 -18.15 -11.63 -11.44
C ILE A 153 -18.84 -10.32 -11.06
N ARG A 154 -20.17 -10.32 -11.09
CA ARG A 154 -21.03 -9.15 -10.86
C ARG A 154 -22.18 -9.49 -9.92
N PRO A 155 -22.66 -8.53 -9.10
CA PRO A 155 -23.85 -8.76 -8.29
C PRO A 155 -25.12 -8.80 -9.15
N PRO A 156 -26.20 -9.47 -8.68
CA PRO A 156 -26.30 -10.19 -7.42
C PRO A 156 -25.62 -11.57 -7.47
N ARG A 157 -24.94 -11.95 -6.38
CA ARG A 157 -24.32 -13.26 -6.17
C ARG A 157 -24.71 -13.80 -4.79
N PRO A 158 -25.61 -14.80 -4.70
CA PRO A 158 -26.08 -15.32 -3.41
C PRO A 158 -24.97 -15.89 -2.53
N ASP A 159 -23.96 -16.49 -3.15
CA ASP A 159 -22.75 -17.03 -2.50
C ASP A 159 -21.81 -15.94 -1.96
N LEU A 160 -21.99 -14.69 -2.38
CA LEU A 160 -21.24 -13.52 -1.93
C LEU A 160 -22.16 -12.45 -1.29
N ALA A 161 -23.27 -12.88 -0.68
CA ALA A 161 -24.27 -11.97 -0.10
C ALA A 161 -23.76 -11.17 1.11
N PHE A 162 -22.64 -11.57 1.71
CA PHE A 162 -21.95 -10.84 2.78
C PHE A 162 -21.22 -9.58 2.29
N LEU A 163 -20.94 -9.49 0.99
CA LEU A 163 -20.34 -8.30 0.40
C LEU A 163 -21.41 -7.21 0.25
N ASP A 164 -21.14 -6.03 0.82
CA ASP A 164 -22.03 -4.87 0.69
C ASP A 164 -22.11 -4.37 -0.76
N ARG A 165 -23.34 -4.11 -1.22
CA ARG A 165 -23.72 -3.87 -2.63
C ARG A 165 -23.36 -2.47 -3.16
N GLY A 166 -22.56 -1.70 -2.44
CA GLY A 166 -21.85 -0.54 -2.98
C GLY A 166 -22.40 0.83 -2.58
N GLU A 167 -23.53 0.93 -1.88
CA GLU A 167 -23.98 2.22 -1.32
C GLU A 167 -23.06 2.69 -0.18
N GLU A 168 -22.61 1.77 0.69
CA GLU A 168 -21.67 2.10 1.78
C GLU A 168 -20.20 1.93 1.38
N ASN A 169 -19.92 1.39 0.19
CA ASN A 169 -18.57 1.08 -0.29
C ASN A 169 -18.17 1.80 -1.60
N GLY A 170 -19.02 2.67 -2.13
CA GLY A 170 -18.72 3.49 -3.30
C GLY A 170 -17.62 4.53 -3.02
N PRO A 171 -17.10 5.19 -4.08
CA PRO A 171 -16.00 6.16 -3.94
C PRO A 171 -16.32 7.27 -2.93
N ALA A 172 -17.56 7.79 -2.92
CA ALA A 172 -17.97 8.83 -1.98
C ALA A 172 -17.87 8.38 -0.51
N ALA A 173 -18.32 7.17 -0.19
CA ALA A 173 -18.27 6.63 1.17
C ALA A 173 -16.82 6.37 1.62
N GLN A 174 -15.99 5.84 0.73
CA GLN A 174 -14.56 5.63 1.01
C GLN A 174 -13.83 6.98 1.24
N ILE A 175 -14.12 8.01 0.43
CA ILE A 175 -13.55 9.35 0.63
C ILE A 175 -14.02 9.96 1.96
N ALA A 176 -15.28 9.76 2.35
CA ALA A 176 -15.76 10.19 3.66
C ALA A 176 -14.99 9.48 4.80
N GLY A 177 -14.67 8.19 4.65
CA GLY A 177 -13.79 7.47 5.58
C GLY A 177 -12.38 8.05 5.64
N PHE A 178 -11.82 8.44 4.49
CA PHE A 178 -10.53 9.12 4.41
C PHE A 178 -10.54 10.47 5.16
N ARG A 179 -11.60 11.26 4.98
CA ARG A 179 -11.80 12.52 5.73
C ARG A 179 -11.88 12.29 7.22
N ALA A 180 -12.67 11.30 7.66
CA ALA A 180 -12.82 10.98 9.07
C ALA A 180 -11.49 10.60 9.73
N TYR A 181 -10.61 9.88 8.99
CA TYR A 181 -9.26 9.61 9.46
C TYR A 181 -8.39 10.87 9.56
N LEU A 182 -8.38 11.71 8.51
CA LEU A 182 -7.61 12.95 8.50
C LEU A 182 -8.04 13.92 9.61
N ASP A 183 -9.34 13.98 9.93
CA ASP A 183 -9.91 14.76 11.02
C ASP A 183 -9.35 14.38 12.40
N LEU A 184 -9.04 13.10 12.60
CA LEU A 184 -8.48 12.57 13.84
C LEU A 184 -6.95 12.57 13.86
N HIS A 185 -6.30 12.75 12.71
CA HIS A 185 -4.85 12.64 12.61
C HIS A 185 -4.16 13.85 13.25
N PRO A 186 -3.16 13.65 14.14
CA PRO A 186 -2.59 14.73 14.96
C PRO A 186 -1.82 15.78 14.15
N ASN A 187 -1.27 15.40 12.98
CA ASN A 187 -0.53 16.33 12.11
C ASN A 187 -1.35 16.68 10.87
N PRO A 188 -1.52 17.96 10.52
CA PRO A 188 -2.23 18.35 9.30
C PRO A 188 -1.54 17.80 8.03
N ARG A 189 -2.34 17.35 7.06
CA ARG A 189 -1.87 16.78 5.78
C ARG A 189 -2.48 17.53 4.57
N PRO A 190 -2.02 18.76 4.26
CA PRO A 190 -2.62 19.60 3.23
C PRO A 190 -2.77 18.95 1.84
N VAL A 191 -1.78 18.18 1.39
CA VAL A 191 -1.84 17.49 0.09
C VAL A 191 -2.93 16.41 0.08
N LEU A 192 -3.07 15.66 1.17
CA LEU A 192 -4.11 14.63 1.30
C LEU A 192 -5.51 15.27 1.38
N GLU A 193 -5.64 16.41 2.05
CA GLU A 193 -6.88 17.19 2.13
C GLU A 193 -7.30 17.75 0.75
N TRP A 194 -6.33 18.20 -0.05
CA TRP A 194 -6.56 18.65 -1.42
C TRP A 194 -6.94 17.49 -2.34
N ALA A 195 -6.25 16.34 -2.24
CA ALA A 195 -6.58 15.15 -3.01
C ALA A 195 -7.99 14.63 -2.71
N ALA A 196 -8.37 14.57 -1.42
CA ALA A 196 -9.73 14.18 -1.03
C ALA A 196 -10.79 15.14 -1.60
N ARG A 197 -10.52 16.45 -1.57
CA ARG A 197 -11.41 17.48 -2.14
C ARG A 197 -11.56 17.33 -3.65
N TRP A 198 -10.45 17.09 -4.34
CA TRP A 198 -10.47 16.86 -5.78
C TRP A 198 -11.29 15.60 -6.12
N LEU A 199 -11.08 14.50 -5.40
CA LEU A 199 -11.85 13.26 -5.61
C LEU A 199 -13.36 13.46 -5.36
N GLU A 200 -13.76 14.20 -4.33
CA GLU A 200 -15.17 14.51 -4.04
C GLU A 200 -15.86 15.26 -5.18
N THR A 201 -15.12 16.12 -5.88
CA THR A 201 -15.66 16.98 -6.94
C THR A 201 -15.53 16.39 -8.34
N HIS A 202 -14.80 15.28 -8.49
CA HIS A 202 -14.48 14.64 -9.79
C HIS A 202 -14.90 13.16 -9.86
N ILE A 203 -15.81 12.70 -8.98
CA ILE A 203 -16.30 11.31 -9.01
C ILE A 203 -16.80 10.99 -10.43
N PRO A 204 -16.22 9.97 -11.11
CA PRO A 204 -16.60 9.65 -12.47
C PRO A 204 -18.02 9.06 -12.52
N PRO A 205 -18.70 9.10 -13.68
CA PRO A 205 -19.96 8.41 -13.86
C PRO A 205 -19.83 6.93 -13.46
N PRO A 206 -20.77 6.40 -12.66
CA PRO A 206 -20.66 5.05 -12.14
C PRO A 206 -20.72 4.03 -13.26
N LEU A 207 -19.83 3.03 -13.20
CA LEU A 207 -19.97 1.80 -13.96
C LEU A 207 -20.66 0.74 -13.10
N GLY A 208 -21.24 -0.28 -13.76
CA GLY A 208 -21.86 -1.41 -13.07
C GLY A 208 -20.83 -2.13 -12.19
N PRO A 209 -21.13 -2.39 -10.90
CA PRO A 209 -20.15 -2.93 -9.96
C PRO A 209 -19.65 -4.30 -10.39
N VAL A 210 -18.38 -4.55 -10.07
CA VAL A 210 -17.67 -5.82 -10.28
C VAL A 210 -17.04 -6.27 -8.99
N LEU A 211 -16.66 -7.54 -8.92
CA LEU A 211 -15.77 -7.99 -7.86
C LEU A 211 -14.39 -7.35 -8.08
N CYS A 212 -13.98 -6.49 -7.16
CA CYS A 212 -12.65 -5.93 -7.07
C CYS A 212 -11.84 -6.73 -6.06
N HIS A 213 -10.57 -6.97 -6.38
CA HIS A 213 -9.60 -7.56 -5.46
C HIS A 213 -9.23 -6.57 -4.35
N ARG A 214 -9.18 -5.26 -4.68
CA ARG A 214 -8.80 -4.12 -3.83
C ARG A 214 -7.37 -4.11 -3.31
N ASP A 215 -6.64 -5.21 -3.48
CA ASP A 215 -5.19 -5.28 -3.33
C ASP A 215 -4.49 -5.93 -4.55
N PHE A 216 -4.98 -5.65 -5.76
CA PHE A 216 -4.37 -6.16 -7.01
C PHE A 216 -3.07 -5.40 -7.33
N ARG A 217 -1.93 -5.93 -6.86
CA ARG A 217 -0.62 -5.27 -6.97
C ARG A 217 0.52 -6.24 -7.15
N THR A 218 1.65 -5.72 -7.64
CA THR A 218 2.94 -6.41 -7.53
C THR A 218 3.22 -6.74 -6.07
N GLY A 219 3.51 -8.01 -5.82
CA GLY A 219 3.62 -8.57 -4.48
C GLY A 219 2.42 -9.40 -4.02
N ASN A 220 1.31 -9.40 -4.76
CA ASN A 220 0.12 -10.22 -4.52
C ASN A 220 -0.22 -11.13 -5.71
N TYR A 221 0.80 -11.50 -6.48
CA TYR A 221 0.72 -12.58 -7.45
C TYR A 221 2.03 -13.36 -7.43
N LEU A 222 1.98 -14.62 -7.87
CA LEU A 222 3.12 -15.52 -7.94
C LEU A 222 3.62 -15.64 -9.37
N LEU A 223 4.95 -15.57 -9.52
CA LEU A 223 5.65 -15.90 -10.75
C LEU A 223 6.60 -17.08 -10.56
N GLU A 224 6.45 -18.10 -11.38
CA GLU A 224 7.46 -19.15 -11.56
C GLU A 224 8.17 -18.93 -12.90
N GLY A 225 9.32 -18.25 -12.85
CA GLY A 225 9.94 -17.70 -14.06
C GLY A 225 8.98 -16.72 -14.74
N ALA A 226 8.64 -16.97 -16.00
CA ALA A 226 7.72 -16.15 -16.78
C ALA A 226 6.23 -16.52 -16.57
N GLU A 227 5.94 -17.60 -15.86
CA GLU A 227 4.58 -18.11 -15.69
C GLU A 227 3.89 -17.43 -14.50
N LEU A 228 2.73 -16.81 -14.76
CA LEU A 228 1.83 -16.35 -13.72
C LEU A 228 1.07 -17.56 -13.16
N THR A 229 1.37 -17.93 -11.91
CA THR A 229 0.82 -19.15 -11.32
C THR A 229 -0.40 -18.87 -10.43
N GLY A 230 -0.52 -17.67 -9.84
CA GLY A 230 -1.67 -17.32 -9.00
C GLY A 230 -1.73 -15.88 -8.52
N VAL A 231 -2.95 -15.33 -8.44
CA VAL A 231 -3.28 -14.09 -7.71
C VAL A 231 -3.65 -14.43 -6.27
N LEU A 232 -3.10 -13.69 -5.32
CA LEU A 232 -3.11 -13.96 -3.87
C LEU A 232 -3.77 -12.83 -3.08
N ASP A 233 -4.09 -13.10 -1.82
CA ASP A 233 -4.45 -12.11 -0.80
C ASP A 233 -5.81 -11.42 -1.01
N TRP A 234 -6.87 -12.24 -0.95
CA TRP A 234 -8.26 -11.86 -1.27
C TRP A 234 -9.00 -11.17 -0.12
N GLU A 235 -8.29 -10.78 0.93
CA GLU A 235 -8.89 -10.39 2.21
C GLU A 235 -9.61 -9.04 2.19
N PHE A 236 -9.37 -8.22 1.16
CA PHE A 236 -10.02 -6.92 0.99
C PHE A 236 -11.02 -6.91 -0.16
N ALA A 237 -11.27 -8.06 -0.79
CA ALA A 237 -12.13 -8.13 -1.95
C ALA A 237 -13.56 -7.64 -1.65
N GLY A 238 -14.18 -7.01 -2.63
CA GLY A 238 -15.52 -6.46 -2.46
C GLY A 238 -16.11 -5.93 -3.77
N TRP A 239 -17.38 -5.53 -3.71
CA TRP A 239 -18.00 -4.87 -4.85
C TRP A 239 -17.43 -3.46 -5.02
N GLY A 240 -16.99 -3.13 -6.22
CA GLY A 240 -16.37 -1.85 -6.51
C GLY A 240 -16.48 -1.47 -7.97
N ASP A 241 -15.85 -0.34 -8.28
CA ASP A 241 -15.74 0.15 -9.64
C ASP A 241 -14.62 -0.61 -10.38
N PRO A 242 -14.81 -1.03 -11.64
CA PRO A 242 -13.81 -1.81 -12.37
C PRO A 242 -12.46 -1.12 -12.59
N ASP A 243 -12.37 0.21 -12.50
CA ASP A 243 -11.08 0.91 -12.62
C ASP A 243 -10.36 1.08 -11.29
N GLU A 244 -10.99 0.74 -10.15
CA GLU A 244 -10.38 0.82 -8.82
C GLU A 244 -9.09 -0.01 -8.73
N ASP A 245 -9.15 -1.28 -9.17
CA ASP A 245 -7.99 -2.18 -9.18
C ASP A 245 -6.94 -1.80 -10.24
N ILE A 246 -7.35 -1.13 -11.33
CA ILE A 246 -6.42 -0.63 -12.35
C ILE A 246 -5.61 0.53 -11.77
N GLY A 247 -6.30 1.50 -11.15
CA GLY A 247 -5.65 2.61 -10.45
C GLY A 247 -4.77 2.13 -9.31
N TRP A 248 -5.21 1.10 -8.58
CA TRP A 248 -4.39 0.46 -7.55
C TRP A 248 -3.13 -0.17 -8.15
N PHE A 249 -3.23 -0.99 -9.20
CA PHE A 249 -2.07 -1.63 -9.82
C PHE A 249 -1.04 -0.63 -10.37
N CYS A 250 -1.52 0.50 -10.88
CA CYS A 250 -0.68 1.59 -11.39
C CYS A 250 -0.13 2.53 -10.29
N CYS A 251 -0.59 2.37 -9.05
CA CYS A 251 -0.12 3.19 -7.93
C CYS A 251 1.38 3.04 -7.70
N LYS A 252 2.05 4.17 -7.50
CA LYS A 252 3.52 4.23 -7.40
C LYS A 252 4.09 3.40 -6.25
N GLY A 253 3.33 3.24 -5.17
CA GLY A 253 3.70 2.41 -4.01
C GLY A 253 4.02 0.95 -4.37
N TRP A 254 3.51 0.44 -5.50
CA TRP A 254 3.71 -0.95 -5.93
C TRP A 254 4.75 -1.11 -7.03
N ARG A 255 5.44 -0.04 -7.40
CA ARG A 255 6.50 -0.08 -8.42
C ARG A 255 7.86 -0.51 -7.86
N PHE A 256 7.97 -0.65 -6.55
CA PHE A 256 9.19 -1.04 -5.82
C PHE A 256 10.42 -0.24 -6.27
N ALA A 257 11.34 -0.88 -6.99
CA ALA A 257 12.61 -0.28 -7.43
C ALA A 257 12.54 0.36 -8.83
N ARG A 258 11.41 0.26 -9.53
CA ARG A 258 11.24 0.63 -10.95
C ARG A 258 10.14 1.65 -11.15
N LEU A 259 10.39 2.87 -10.66
CA LEU A 259 9.43 3.97 -10.72
C LEU A 259 9.05 4.37 -12.16
N ASP A 260 9.94 4.08 -13.12
CA ASP A 260 9.79 4.23 -14.57
C ASP A 260 8.77 3.26 -15.20
N ARG A 261 8.33 2.24 -14.46
CA ARG A 261 7.42 1.20 -14.93
C ARG A 261 6.06 1.35 -14.25
N GLU A 262 5.13 2.02 -14.93
CA GLU A 262 3.90 2.50 -14.33
C GLU A 262 2.95 1.39 -13.88
N ALA A 263 2.92 0.27 -14.59
CA ALA A 263 2.11 -0.89 -14.25
C ALA A 263 2.89 -1.77 -13.26
N GLY A 264 2.63 -1.62 -11.96
CA GLY A 264 3.20 -2.45 -10.90
C GLY A 264 4.73 -2.53 -10.83
N GLY A 265 5.47 -1.60 -11.44
CA GLY A 265 6.93 -1.69 -11.52
C GLY A 265 7.46 -2.69 -12.54
N ILE A 266 6.58 -3.31 -13.34
CA ILE A 266 6.96 -4.38 -14.29
C ILE A 266 6.96 -3.90 -15.74
N ALA A 267 6.05 -3.01 -16.12
CA ALA A 267 5.94 -2.53 -17.50
C ALA A 267 5.41 -1.08 -17.56
N ALA A 268 5.43 -0.50 -18.75
CA ALA A 268 4.58 0.66 -19.03
C ALA A 268 3.09 0.29 -18.90
N ARG A 269 2.19 1.27 -18.87
CA ARG A 269 0.73 1.02 -18.81
C ARG A 269 0.21 0.20 -20.00
N ALA A 270 0.75 0.45 -21.20
CA ALA A 270 0.18 -0.01 -22.46
C ALA A 270 0.01 -1.55 -22.56
N PRO A 271 0.99 -2.40 -22.19
CA PRO A 271 0.78 -3.85 -22.21
C PRO A 271 -0.34 -4.33 -21.27
N PHE A 272 -0.40 -3.79 -20.04
CA PHE A 272 -1.45 -4.13 -19.07
C PHE A 272 -2.83 -3.72 -19.58
N TYR A 273 -2.95 -2.50 -20.11
CA TYR A 273 -4.20 -2.02 -20.68
C TYR A 273 -4.63 -2.85 -21.88
N ALA A 274 -3.71 -3.18 -22.80
CA ALA A 274 -4.03 -4.00 -23.97
C ALA A 274 -4.61 -5.37 -23.57
N GLY A 275 -4.03 -6.03 -22.56
CA GLY A 275 -4.55 -7.31 -22.06
C GLY A 275 -5.94 -7.17 -21.43
N TYR A 276 -6.14 -6.13 -20.61
CA TYR A 276 -7.42 -5.85 -20.00
C TYR A 276 -8.50 -5.51 -21.04
N GLU A 277 -8.22 -4.63 -21.99
CA GLU A 277 -9.17 -4.19 -23.03
C GLU A 277 -9.53 -5.36 -23.96
N ALA A 278 -8.56 -6.20 -24.33
CA ALA A 278 -8.80 -7.38 -25.17
C ALA A 278 -9.71 -8.41 -24.49
N ALA A 279 -9.52 -8.67 -23.20
CA ALA A 279 -10.30 -9.66 -22.46
C ALA A 279 -11.67 -9.13 -22.00
N SER A 280 -11.77 -7.84 -21.64
CA SER A 280 -13.02 -7.23 -21.16
C SER A 280 -13.92 -6.71 -22.29
N GLY A 281 -13.36 -6.44 -23.47
CA GLY A 281 -14.04 -5.73 -24.56
C GLY A 281 -14.31 -4.25 -24.26
N ARG A 282 -13.82 -3.73 -23.13
CA ARG A 282 -14.00 -2.33 -22.70
C ARG A 282 -12.71 -1.56 -22.90
N ARG A 283 -12.79 -0.46 -23.64
CA ARG A 283 -11.69 0.51 -23.76
C ARG A 283 -11.55 1.32 -22.46
N LEU A 284 -10.32 1.51 -21.98
CA LEU A 284 -10.03 2.30 -20.80
C LEU A 284 -10.01 3.80 -21.15
N ASP A 285 -10.61 4.59 -20.26
CA ASP A 285 -10.59 6.06 -20.34
C ASP A 285 -9.45 6.59 -19.45
N PRO A 286 -8.40 7.20 -20.03
CA PRO A 286 -7.27 7.71 -19.26
C PRO A 286 -7.64 8.67 -18.14
N GLU A 287 -8.65 9.54 -18.30
CA GLU A 287 -9.05 10.48 -17.24
C GLU A 287 -9.73 9.73 -16.09
N ARG A 288 -10.51 8.69 -16.40
CA ARG A 288 -11.11 7.83 -15.39
C ARG A 288 -10.05 7.03 -14.64
N ILE A 289 -9.04 6.52 -15.33
CA ILE A 289 -7.92 5.85 -14.67
C ILE A 289 -7.13 6.82 -13.78
N ARG A 290 -6.89 8.04 -14.25
CA ARG A 290 -6.23 9.08 -13.44
C ARG A 290 -6.98 9.36 -12.14
N TYR A 291 -8.32 9.44 -12.20
CA TYR A 291 -9.14 9.55 -10.99
C TYR A 291 -8.85 8.39 -10.00
N TRP A 292 -8.84 7.15 -10.50
CA TRP A 292 -8.58 5.97 -9.65
C TRP A 292 -7.12 5.85 -9.19
N GLU A 293 -6.15 6.38 -9.93
CA GLU A 293 -4.76 6.49 -9.49
C GLU A 293 -4.61 7.53 -8.35
N ILE A 294 -5.31 8.67 -8.43
CA ILE A 294 -5.36 9.66 -7.33
C ILE A 294 -6.00 9.03 -6.10
N PHE A 295 -7.11 8.32 -6.30
CA PHE A 295 -7.79 7.57 -5.23
C PHE A 295 -6.86 6.54 -4.59
N ALA A 296 -6.14 5.77 -5.40
CA ALA A 296 -5.19 4.76 -4.94
C ALA A 296 -4.04 5.37 -4.11
N ASN A 297 -3.47 6.50 -4.54
CA ASN A 297 -2.40 7.17 -3.80
C ASN A 297 -2.90 7.78 -2.48
N LEU A 298 -4.09 8.38 -2.45
CA LEU A 298 -4.70 8.86 -1.20
C LEU A 298 -4.96 7.70 -0.24
N ARG A 299 -5.58 6.61 -0.73
CA ARG A 299 -5.86 5.40 0.05
C ARG A 299 -4.58 4.82 0.64
N TRP A 300 -3.53 4.69 -0.18
CA TRP A 300 -2.25 4.15 0.29
C TRP A 300 -1.55 5.08 1.30
N ALA A 301 -1.60 6.40 1.09
CA ALA A 301 -1.08 7.36 2.07
C ALA A 301 -1.73 7.19 3.44
N ILE A 302 -3.06 7.03 3.47
CA ILE A 302 -3.82 6.84 4.71
C ILE A 302 -3.48 5.50 5.36
N ILE A 303 -3.43 4.41 4.59
CA ILE A 303 -3.01 3.10 5.11
C ILE A 303 -1.60 3.18 5.70
N ALA A 304 -0.67 3.87 5.02
CA ALA A 304 0.69 4.04 5.49
C ALA A 304 0.74 4.79 6.84
N LEU A 305 -0.01 5.88 6.98
CA LEU A 305 -0.13 6.61 8.24
C LEU A 305 -0.75 5.75 9.35
N GLN A 306 -1.81 4.99 9.05
CA GLN A 306 -2.44 4.07 10.00
C GLN A 306 -1.48 2.97 10.49
N GLN A 307 -0.58 2.48 9.63
CA GLN A 307 0.49 1.57 10.09
C GLN A 307 1.37 2.28 11.11
N SER A 308 1.81 3.51 10.85
CA SER A 308 2.59 4.30 11.83
C SER A 308 1.85 4.51 13.15
N ASP A 309 0.55 4.78 13.12
CA ASP A 309 -0.28 4.97 14.32
C ASP A 309 -0.34 3.70 15.19
N ARG A 310 -0.34 2.50 14.59
CA ARG A 310 -0.28 1.23 15.32
C ARG A 310 1.02 1.07 16.11
N TYR A 311 2.12 1.60 15.57
CA TYR A 311 3.40 1.64 16.28
C TYR A 311 3.38 2.67 17.41
N LEU A 312 2.92 3.90 17.14
CA LEU A 312 3.01 5.03 18.08
C LEU A 312 1.97 4.97 19.21
N ILE A 313 0.75 4.54 18.91
CA ILE A 313 -0.41 4.58 19.83
C ILE A 313 -0.81 3.16 20.26
N GLY A 314 -0.71 2.19 19.35
CA GLY A 314 -1.13 0.80 19.59
C GLY A 314 -0.11 -0.09 20.30
N GLY A 315 1.11 0.40 20.53
CA GLY A 315 2.17 -0.35 21.24
C GLY A 315 2.85 -1.45 20.41
N ALA A 316 2.59 -1.53 19.10
CA ALA A 316 3.32 -2.44 18.22
C ALA A 316 4.81 -2.04 18.19
N ARG A 317 5.73 -3.01 18.38
CA ARG A 317 7.18 -2.78 18.39
C ARG A 317 7.86 -3.30 17.12
N ASP A 318 7.22 -3.12 15.98
CA ASP A 318 7.75 -3.51 14.68
C ASP A 318 8.30 -2.30 13.91
N LEU A 319 9.58 -2.40 13.51
CA LEU A 319 10.26 -1.34 12.78
C LEU A 319 9.68 -1.12 11.38
N SER A 320 9.18 -2.18 10.74
CA SER A 320 8.61 -2.06 9.39
C SER A 320 7.35 -1.18 9.40
N THR A 321 6.49 -1.38 10.40
CA THR A 321 5.28 -0.61 10.68
C THR A 321 5.60 0.86 10.98
N ALA A 322 6.68 1.14 11.72
CA ALA A 322 7.15 2.50 12.00
C ALA A 322 7.63 3.24 10.74
N ILE A 323 8.36 2.57 9.85
CA ILE A 323 8.94 3.17 8.63
C ILE A 323 7.89 3.34 7.53
N ILE A 324 6.89 2.45 7.44
CA ILE A 324 5.82 2.53 6.43
C ILE A 324 5.11 3.89 6.44
N GLY A 325 4.91 4.51 7.61
CA GLY A 325 4.32 5.86 7.72
C GLY A 325 5.02 6.94 6.87
N ARG A 326 6.32 6.77 6.61
CA ARG A 326 7.09 7.72 5.77
C ARG A 326 6.73 7.62 4.29
N ARG A 327 6.11 6.52 3.85
CA ARG A 327 5.58 6.36 2.48
C ARG A 327 4.42 7.31 2.18
N ALA A 328 3.77 7.88 3.21
CA ALA A 328 2.75 8.91 2.99
C ALA A 328 3.31 10.13 2.24
N GLY A 329 4.56 10.54 2.52
CA GLY A 329 5.21 11.65 1.80
C GLY A 329 5.47 11.34 0.32
N GLU A 330 5.78 10.08 0.01
CA GLU A 330 5.96 9.61 -1.36
C GLU A 330 4.63 9.67 -2.14
N CYS A 331 3.54 9.30 -1.47
CA CYS A 331 2.19 9.42 -2.02
C CYS A 331 1.78 10.88 -2.20
N GLU A 332 2.10 11.76 -1.25
CA GLU A 332 1.84 13.20 -1.37
C GLU A 332 2.55 13.79 -2.60
N LEU A 333 3.81 13.42 -2.87
CA LEU A 333 4.49 13.88 -4.09
C LEU A 333 3.82 13.38 -5.37
N GLU A 334 3.43 12.11 -5.41
CA GLU A 334 2.72 11.57 -6.57
C GLU A 334 1.36 12.23 -6.77
N LEU A 335 0.63 12.50 -5.69
CA LEU A 335 -0.62 13.25 -5.74
C LEU A 335 -0.42 14.65 -6.32
N LEU A 336 0.68 15.34 -6.01
CA LEU A 336 0.99 16.62 -6.63
C LEU A 336 1.18 16.51 -8.15
N PHE A 337 1.92 15.50 -8.64
CA PHE A 337 2.05 15.27 -10.08
C PHE A 337 0.72 14.91 -10.74
N LEU A 338 -0.11 14.12 -10.07
CA LEU A 338 -1.40 13.68 -10.61
C LEU A 338 -2.46 14.79 -10.58
N LEU A 339 -2.44 15.69 -9.60
CA LEU A 339 -3.39 16.80 -9.47
C LEU A 339 -2.95 18.03 -10.27
N ASP A 340 -1.65 18.34 -10.26
CA ASP A 340 -1.07 19.52 -10.90
C ASP A 340 -0.37 19.16 -12.22
N THR A 341 -1.15 19.11 -13.30
CA THR A 341 -0.63 18.77 -14.64
C THR A 341 0.33 19.81 -15.21
N ALA A 342 0.43 21.00 -14.60
CA ALA A 342 1.41 22.01 -14.97
C ALA A 342 2.83 21.65 -14.46
N GLY A 343 2.93 20.72 -13.51
CA GLY A 343 4.20 20.29 -12.92
C GLY A 343 4.73 21.27 -11.86
N PRO A 344 5.89 20.94 -11.24
CA PRO A 344 6.49 21.77 -10.21
C PRO A 344 6.84 23.16 -10.78
N PRO A 345 6.56 24.25 -10.05
CA PRO A 345 6.89 25.61 -10.49
C PRO A 345 8.42 25.80 -10.59
N ALA A 346 8.88 26.64 -11.52
CA ALA A 346 10.31 26.92 -11.73
C ALA A 346 11.03 27.51 -10.51
N SER A 347 10.28 28.02 -9.53
CA SER A 347 10.79 28.55 -8.26
C SER A 347 10.93 27.49 -7.17
N CYS A 348 10.58 26.22 -7.43
CA CYS A 348 10.94 25.12 -6.54
C CYS A 348 12.45 24.92 -6.59
N PRO A 349 13.13 24.84 -5.43
CA PRO A 349 14.58 24.76 -5.39
C PRO A 349 15.09 23.52 -6.12
N THR A 350 15.97 23.74 -7.09
CA THR A 350 16.91 22.71 -7.59
C THR A 350 17.97 22.47 -6.52
N ALA A 351 18.53 21.26 -6.48
CA ALA A 351 19.52 20.86 -5.48
C ALA A 351 20.70 21.81 -5.34
N GLY A 352 21.12 22.02 -4.09
CA GLY A 352 22.41 22.66 -3.76
C GLY A 352 22.32 23.87 -2.83
N GLU A 353 21.15 24.47 -2.66
CA GLU A 353 21.03 25.70 -1.85
C GLU A 353 20.53 25.41 -0.44
N MET A 354 21.40 24.89 0.44
CA MET A 354 21.29 25.08 1.89
C MET A 354 22.69 24.98 2.53
N PRO A 355 23.14 25.98 3.30
CA PRO A 355 24.41 25.89 4.00
C PRO A 355 24.35 24.82 5.10
N ALA A 356 25.42 24.04 5.22
CA ALA A 356 25.60 23.11 6.32
C ALA A 356 25.60 23.89 7.65
N VAL A 357 24.64 23.61 8.52
CA VAL A 357 24.59 24.18 9.87
C VAL A 357 25.67 23.51 10.72
N GLN A 358 26.85 24.12 10.82
CA GLN A 358 27.85 23.75 11.81
C GLN A 358 27.50 24.42 13.14
N ASN A 359 27.14 23.62 14.14
CA ASN A 359 26.87 24.09 15.50
C ASN A 359 28.10 23.81 16.40
N PRO A 360 28.86 24.83 16.85
CA PRO A 360 30.16 24.67 17.50
C PRO A 360 30.13 24.22 18.97
N ALA A 361 29.01 23.68 19.47
CA ALA A 361 28.80 23.34 20.89
C ALA A 361 28.52 21.85 21.17
N ARG A 362 28.97 20.91 20.33
CA ARG A 362 28.80 19.46 20.54
C ARG A 362 30.15 18.73 20.65
N ASP A 363 30.24 17.74 21.52
CA ASP A 363 31.39 16.81 21.59
C ASP A 363 31.50 15.98 20.30
N LEU A 364 32.74 15.61 19.93
CA LEU A 364 33.07 14.87 18.70
C LEU A 364 33.54 13.42 18.96
N PRO A 365 33.18 12.44 18.10
CA PRO A 365 32.23 12.58 17.00
C PRO A 365 30.82 12.83 17.54
N SER A 366 30.10 13.73 16.89
CA SER A 366 28.75 14.10 17.24
C SER A 366 27.83 12.88 17.23
N GLY A 367 26.70 12.96 17.95
CA GLY A 367 25.68 11.89 17.90
C GLY A 367 25.18 11.58 16.49
N LEU A 368 25.26 12.56 15.58
CA LEU A 368 25.03 12.40 14.15
C LEU A 368 26.13 11.54 13.50
N GLU A 369 27.39 11.90 13.66
CA GLU A 369 28.52 11.12 13.13
C GLU A 369 28.55 9.69 13.68
N LEU A 370 28.16 9.48 14.94
CA LEU A 370 28.00 8.16 15.55
C LEU A 370 26.84 7.36 14.94
N ALA A 371 25.70 8.00 14.66
CA ALA A 371 24.57 7.36 13.99
C ALA A 371 24.93 6.95 12.56
N GLU A 372 25.58 7.82 11.79
CA GLU A 372 26.01 7.49 10.43
C GLU A 372 27.10 6.40 10.40
N LEU A 373 28.05 6.44 11.35
CA LEU A 373 29.01 5.35 11.54
C LEU A 373 28.30 4.02 11.84
N GLY A 374 27.35 4.00 12.76
CA GLY A 374 26.55 2.81 13.08
C GLY A 374 25.75 2.28 11.89
N ARG A 375 25.17 3.17 11.08
CA ARG A 375 24.48 2.82 9.84
C ARG A 375 25.40 2.13 8.84
N ARG A 376 26.59 2.70 8.62
CA ARG A 376 27.58 2.19 7.69
C ARG A 376 28.11 0.82 8.13
N LEU A 377 28.50 0.67 9.40
CA LEU A 377 28.94 -0.61 9.96
C LEU A 377 27.86 -1.69 9.82
N LEU A 378 26.59 -1.33 10.04
CA LEU A 378 25.47 -2.25 9.86
C LEU A 378 25.35 -2.73 8.40
N LEU A 379 25.48 -1.85 7.42
CA LEU A 379 25.31 -2.19 6.01
C LEU A 379 26.54 -2.85 5.38
N ASP A 380 27.73 -2.38 5.70
CA ASP A 380 28.95 -2.76 5.00
C ASP A 380 29.64 -3.96 5.66
N GLU A 381 29.53 -4.09 6.98
CA GLU A 381 30.25 -5.12 7.75
C GLU A 381 29.33 -6.18 8.34
N LEU A 382 28.19 -5.78 8.92
CA LEU A 382 27.30 -6.73 9.60
C LEU A 382 26.30 -7.40 8.65
N LEU A 383 25.73 -6.66 7.69
CA LEU A 383 24.74 -7.19 6.76
C LEU A 383 25.25 -8.43 5.97
N PRO A 384 26.50 -8.46 5.45
CA PRO A 384 27.01 -9.65 4.77
C PRO A 384 27.15 -10.88 5.68
N LEU A 385 27.28 -10.68 7.00
CA LEU A 385 27.42 -11.73 8.01
C LEU A 385 26.06 -12.24 8.51
N LEU A 386 24.99 -11.48 8.29
CA LEU A 386 23.64 -11.89 8.66
C LEU A 386 23.12 -12.96 7.68
N PRO A 387 22.32 -13.92 8.18
CA PRO A 387 21.61 -14.84 7.30
C PRO A 387 20.65 -14.06 6.37
N PRO A 388 20.45 -14.49 5.10
CA PRO A 388 19.68 -13.75 4.11
C PRO A 388 18.28 -13.31 4.57
N GLU A 389 17.58 -14.13 5.36
CA GLU A 389 16.27 -13.78 5.93
C GLU A 389 16.28 -12.52 6.82
N ARG A 390 17.43 -12.15 7.41
CA ARG A 390 17.58 -10.97 8.27
C ARG A 390 18.02 -9.72 7.52
N HIS A 391 18.37 -9.83 6.23
CA HIS A 391 18.88 -8.69 5.45
C HIS A 391 17.85 -7.56 5.37
N ARG A 392 16.56 -7.90 5.25
CA ARG A 392 15.49 -6.91 5.24
C ARG A 392 15.44 -6.08 6.52
N GLU A 393 15.55 -6.73 7.68
CA GLU A 393 15.51 -6.05 8.99
C GLU A 393 16.70 -5.10 9.16
N ALA A 394 17.91 -5.54 8.78
CA ALA A 394 19.11 -4.71 8.82
C ALA A 394 19.00 -3.48 7.90
N HIS A 395 18.46 -3.63 6.68
CA HIS A 395 18.21 -2.49 5.81
C HIS A 395 17.17 -1.51 6.39
N LEU A 396 16.13 -2.01 7.07
CA LEU A 396 15.15 -1.15 7.76
C LEU A 396 15.79 -0.37 8.91
N ILE A 397 16.63 -1.00 9.73
CA ILE A 397 17.37 -0.33 10.81
C ILE A 397 18.28 0.76 10.23
N ALA A 398 19.04 0.46 9.19
CA ALA A 398 19.89 1.44 8.54
C ALA A 398 19.10 2.64 7.98
N THR A 399 17.92 2.38 7.41
CA THR A 399 17.02 3.42 6.91
C THR A 399 16.51 4.32 8.03
N ALA A 400 16.09 3.74 9.16
CA ALA A 400 15.63 4.50 10.33
C ALA A 400 16.73 5.41 10.90
N ILE A 401 17.97 4.89 11.01
CA ILE A 401 19.12 5.66 11.48
C ILE A 401 19.40 6.84 10.54
N ALA A 402 19.34 6.63 9.22
CA ALA A 402 19.55 7.68 8.24
C ALA A 402 18.50 8.81 8.33
N ILE A 403 17.24 8.46 8.58
CA ILE A 403 16.15 9.43 8.76
C ILE A 403 16.38 10.25 10.03
N ALA A 404 16.62 9.58 11.15
CA ALA A 404 16.85 10.24 12.44
C ALA A 404 18.07 11.18 12.39
N HIS A 405 19.13 10.76 11.68
CA HIS A 405 20.31 11.59 11.45
C HIS A 405 19.97 12.89 10.73
N ARG A 406 19.17 12.84 9.66
CA ARG A 406 18.82 14.04 8.89
C ARG A 406 17.93 14.99 9.69
N GLU A 407 16.90 14.47 10.36
CA GLU A 407 16.00 15.27 11.19
C GLU A 407 16.73 15.98 12.36
N ALA A 408 17.81 15.40 12.87
CA ALA A 408 18.61 16.01 13.94
C ALA A 408 19.71 16.97 13.42
N GLY A 409 19.97 17.00 12.11
CA GLY A 409 20.96 17.84 11.44
C GLY A 409 20.38 19.07 10.73
N THR A 410 19.14 19.00 10.24
CA THR A 410 18.42 20.16 9.70
C THR A 410 17.73 20.92 10.82
N GLY A 411 17.86 22.26 10.84
CA GLY A 411 16.92 23.08 11.62
C GLY A 411 15.48 22.85 11.10
N PRO A 412 14.43 23.16 11.88
CA PRO A 412 13.05 22.93 11.47
C PRO A 412 12.75 23.54 10.10
N ILE A 413 11.71 23.02 9.42
CA ILE A 413 11.11 23.48 8.14
C ILE A 413 10.70 24.98 8.24
N ASN A 414 11.63 25.89 8.47
CA ASN A 414 11.35 27.27 8.89
C ASN A 414 11.00 28.15 7.70
N ASP A 415 11.59 27.89 6.53
CA ASP A 415 11.39 28.72 5.35
C ASP A 415 9.96 28.55 4.76
N SER A 416 9.39 27.34 4.83
CA SER A 416 8.01 27.12 4.37
C SER A 416 6.95 27.76 5.28
N PHE A 417 7.23 27.94 6.58
CA PHE A 417 6.31 28.62 7.48
C PHE A 417 6.30 30.14 7.28
N GLY A 418 7.45 30.74 6.94
CA GLY A 418 7.53 32.16 6.55
C GLY A 418 6.67 32.44 5.32
N GLN A 419 6.78 31.58 4.29
CA GLN A 419 5.98 31.69 3.07
C GLN A 419 4.48 31.49 3.31
N LEU A 420 4.10 30.59 4.22
CA LEU A 420 2.70 30.42 4.61
C LEU A 420 2.15 31.68 5.29
N ALA A 421 2.96 32.31 6.15
CA ALA A 421 2.59 33.58 6.79
C ALA A 421 2.44 34.70 5.74
N GLU A 422 3.42 34.87 4.84
CA GLU A 422 3.37 35.85 3.74
C GLU A 422 2.18 35.63 2.80
N PHE A 423 1.85 34.37 2.49
CA PHE A 423 0.68 34.02 1.69
C PHE A 423 -0.62 34.50 2.34
N TYR A 424 -0.77 34.27 3.65
CA TYR A 424 -1.96 34.73 4.37
C TYR A 424 -1.97 36.23 4.67
N GLU A 425 -0.80 36.86 4.81
CA GLU A 425 -0.68 38.32 4.95
C GLU A 425 -1.03 39.04 3.64
N SER A 426 -0.52 38.55 2.50
CA SER A 426 -0.82 39.10 1.17
C SER A 426 -2.29 38.89 0.75
N ALA A 427 -2.90 37.77 1.17
CA ALA A 427 -4.31 37.46 0.93
C ALA A 427 -5.30 38.36 1.71
N GLN A 428 -4.85 39.15 2.70
CA GLN A 428 -5.72 40.12 3.42
C GLN A 428 -6.24 41.26 2.52
N SER A 429 -5.77 41.32 1.27
CA SER A 429 -6.17 42.29 0.24
C SER A 429 -7.35 41.83 -0.65
N GLY A 430 -7.84 40.58 -0.52
CA GLY A 430 -8.89 39.97 -1.35
C GLY A 430 -10.11 39.44 -0.56
N PRO A 431 -11.18 38.97 -1.24
CA PRO A 431 -12.39 38.51 -0.57
C PRO A 431 -12.08 37.32 0.36
N ARG A 432 -12.38 37.49 1.65
CA ARG A 432 -12.09 36.51 2.70
C ARG A 432 -12.85 35.20 2.48
N PRO A 433 -12.21 34.03 2.45
CA PRO A 433 -12.91 32.77 2.70
C PRO A 433 -13.50 32.81 4.11
N SER A 434 -14.78 32.44 4.22
CA SER A 434 -15.61 32.66 5.41
C SER A 434 -15.07 31.99 6.69
N ARG A 435 -15.04 32.80 7.76
CA ARG A 435 -14.65 32.58 9.16
C ARG A 435 -13.14 32.36 9.46
N PRO A 436 -12.55 33.17 10.37
CA PRO A 436 -11.25 32.86 10.96
C PRO A 436 -11.34 31.57 11.79
N TYR A 437 -10.35 30.70 11.63
CA TYR A 437 -10.19 29.52 12.47
C TYR A 437 -9.70 29.98 13.86
N GLU A 438 -10.62 30.08 14.81
CA GLU A 438 -10.28 30.20 16.24
C GLU A 438 -9.79 28.83 16.70
N GLY A 439 -8.48 28.62 16.59
CA GLY A 439 -7.87 27.30 16.77
C GLY A 439 -8.18 26.66 18.13
N GLY A 440 -8.43 25.35 18.10
CA GLY A 440 -8.48 24.51 19.30
C GLY A 440 -7.20 24.66 20.14
N ARG A 441 -7.35 24.49 21.46
CA ARG A 441 -6.30 24.72 22.48
C ARG A 441 -5.02 23.87 22.35
N ASP A 442 -4.92 23.02 21.33
CA ASP A 442 -3.87 21.99 21.15
C ASP A 442 -2.78 22.33 20.11
N ALA A 443 -2.78 23.51 19.50
CA ALA A 443 -1.75 23.86 18.52
C ALA A 443 -0.37 24.04 19.18
N ARG A 444 0.63 23.27 18.72
CA ARG A 444 2.01 23.27 19.26
C ARG A 444 2.83 24.55 18.98
N GLY A 445 2.20 25.60 18.42
CA GLY A 445 2.81 26.89 18.12
C GLY A 445 2.17 27.63 16.95
N PRO A 446 2.65 28.84 16.59
CA PRO A 446 2.12 29.64 15.47
C PRO A 446 2.19 28.92 14.11
N ALA A 447 3.28 28.19 13.85
CA ALA A 447 3.50 27.42 12.63
C ALA A 447 2.45 26.30 12.43
N ASP A 448 2.13 25.56 13.51
CA ASP A 448 1.10 24.51 13.49
C ASP A 448 -0.30 25.09 13.23
N ARG A 449 -0.61 26.27 13.77
CA ARG A 449 -1.88 26.98 13.50
C ARG A 449 -2.03 27.36 12.03
N LEU A 450 -0.99 27.94 11.44
CA LEU A 450 -0.99 28.33 10.02
C LEU A 450 -1.16 27.11 9.11
N LEU A 451 -0.45 26.03 9.40
CA LEU A 451 -0.54 24.80 8.61
C LEU A 451 -1.93 24.14 8.71
N ARG A 452 -2.54 24.12 9.90
CA ARG A 452 -3.93 23.65 10.08
C ARG A 452 -4.92 24.53 9.32
N ARG A 453 -4.73 25.85 9.34
CA ARG A 453 -5.58 26.76 8.56
C ARG A 453 -5.46 26.49 7.06
N PHE A 454 -4.24 26.29 6.56
CA PHE A 454 -4.00 25.98 5.15
C PHE A 454 -4.63 24.66 4.71
N ALA A 455 -4.50 23.61 5.53
CA ALA A 455 -5.20 22.34 5.31
C ALA A 455 -6.72 22.52 5.24
N LEU A 456 -7.29 23.31 6.16
CA LEU A 456 -8.74 23.59 6.20
C LEU A 456 -9.22 24.41 4.98
N ASP A 457 -8.44 25.39 4.55
CA ASP A 457 -8.76 26.20 3.38
C ASP A 457 -8.73 25.36 2.08
N LEU A 458 -7.75 24.48 1.92
CA LEU A 458 -7.70 23.52 0.81
C LEU A 458 -8.90 22.57 0.84
N ARG A 459 -9.24 22.02 2.01
CA ARG A 459 -10.41 21.16 2.18
C ARG A 459 -11.70 21.84 1.74
N ASN A 460 -11.85 23.12 2.06
CA ASN A 460 -13.05 23.89 1.74
C ASN A 460 -13.05 24.47 0.32
N GLY A 461 -12.03 24.18 -0.49
CA GLY A 461 -11.91 24.73 -1.84
C GLY A 461 -11.69 26.25 -1.87
N ALA A 462 -11.12 26.83 -0.80
CA ALA A 462 -11.02 28.28 -0.63
C ALA A 462 -10.23 28.99 -1.74
N PHE A 463 -9.38 28.26 -2.45
CA PHE A 463 -8.53 28.80 -3.52
C PHE A 463 -9.06 28.50 -4.93
N GLU A 464 -10.08 27.65 -5.08
CA GLU A 464 -10.62 27.19 -6.39
C GLU A 464 -11.23 28.33 -7.21
N THR A 465 -11.66 29.42 -6.56
CA THR A 465 -12.29 30.57 -7.23
C THR A 465 -11.31 31.67 -7.63
N CYS A 466 -10.02 31.55 -7.30
CA CYS A 466 -9.02 32.58 -7.57
C CYS A 466 -7.73 31.95 -8.14
N PRO A 467 -7.52 31.97 -9.47
CA PRO A 467 -6.38 31.30 -10.11
C PRO A 467 -5.00 31.68 -9.55
N SER A 468 -4.82 32.95 -9.14
CA SER A 468 -3.56 33.41 -8.54
C SER A 468 -3.33 32.83 -7.14
N GLN A 469 -4.39 32.70 -6.33
CA GLN A 469 -4.30 32.07 -5.01
C GLN A 469 -4.13 30.55 -5.14
N GLU A 470 -4.81 29.93 -6.10
CA GLU A 470 -4.65 28.51 -6.41
C GLU A 470 -3.19 28.20 -6.82
N CYS A 471 -2.63 28.98 -7.74
CA CYS A 471 -1.23 28.85 -8.16
C CYS A 471 -0.26 29.01 -6.96
N ALA A 472 -0.44 30.04 -6.14
CA ALA A 472 0.39 30.25 -4.96
C ALA A 472 0.26 29.11 -3.93
N ALA A 473 -0.96 28.59 -3.70
CA ALA A 473 -1.17 27.43 -2.85
C ALA A 473 -0.46 26.17 -3.37
N ARG A 474 -0.50 25.92 -4.69
CA ARG A 474 0.24 24.82 -5.33
C ARG A 474 1.75 24.94 -5.09
N VAL A 475 2.32 26.13 -5.26
CA VAL A 475 3.76 26.40 -5.01
C VAL A 475 4.14 26.02 -3.58
N ILE A 476 3.33 26.42 -2.60
CA ILE A 476 3.56 26.11 -1.18
C ILE A 476 3.50 24.60 -0.94
N LEU A 477 2.50 23.91 -1.49
CA LEU A 477 2.34 22.46 -1.36
C LEU A 477 3.56 21.69 -1.92
N TRP A 478 4.04 22.07 -3.11
CA TRP A 478 5.24 21.51 -3.71
C TRP A 478 6.46 21.68 -2.82
N ARG A 479 6.73 22.91 -2.36
CA ARG A 479 7.89 23.21 -1.51
C ARG A 479 7.87 22.44 -0.19
N MET A 480 6.72 22.39 0.48
CA MET A 480 6.56 21.66 1.74
C MET A 480 6.78 20.15 1.58
N THR A 481 6.26 19.58 0.49
CA THR A 481 6.38 18.15 0.21
C THR A 481 7.82 17.77 -0.15
N ILE A 482 8.48 18.57 -1.00
CA ILE A 482 9.90 18.41 -1.34
C ILE A 482 10.77 18.50 -0.09
N ALA A 483 10.55 19.49 0.77
CA ALA A 483 11.30 19.64 2.02
C ALA A 483 11.16 18.40 2.93
N ARG A 484 9.93 17.92 3.12
CA ARG A 484 9.65 16.71 3.93
C ARG A 484 10.30 15.46 3.33
N LEU A 485 10.26 15.30 2.02
CA LEU A 485 10.88 14.15 1.34
C LEU A 485 12.40 14.20 1.34
N ARG A 486 13.01 15.39 1.27
CA ARG A 486 14.47 15.53 1.38
C ARG A 486 14.99 14.99 2.72
N GLU A 487 14.21 15.15 3.79
CA GLU A 487 14.52 14.58 5.11
C GLU A 487 14.17 13.08 5.20
N ALA A 488 12.99 12.69 4.73
CA ALA A 488 12.50 11.32 4.89
C ALA A 488 13.16 10.32 3.91
N ASN A 489 13.27 10.67 2.62
CA ASN A 489 13.73 9.78 1.55
C ASN A 489 14.33 10.55 0.34
N PRO A 490 15.57 11.06 0.44
CA PRO A 490 16.18 11.88 -0.62
C PRO A 490 16.46 11.10 -1.91
N HIS A 491 16.71 9.78 -1.84
CA HIS A 491 16.87 8.96 -3.04
C HIS A 491 15.57 8.86 -3.84
N PHE A 492 14.43 8.74 -3.15
CA PHE A 492 13.14 8.79 -3.82
C PHE A 492 12.96 10.15 -4.50
N LEU A 493 13.24 11.25 -3.80
CA LEU A 493 13.14 12.60 -4.36
C LEU A 493 14.04 12.77 -5.62
N ALA A 494 15.30 12.34 -5.55
CA ALA A 494 16.25 12.38 -6.67
C ALA A 494 15.78 11.57 -7.89
N ALA A 495 15.19 10.39 -7.67
CA ALA A 495 14.62 9.58 -8.74
C ALA A 495 13.43 10.25 -9.46
N HIS A 496 12.91 11.36 -8.92
CA HIS A 496 11.84 12.18 -9.52
C HIS A 496 12.36 13.49 -10.12
N GLY A 497 13.68 13.62 -10.33
CA GLY A 497 14.29 14.80 -10.93
C GLY A 497 14.45 15.99 -9.98
N PHE A 498 14.27 15.76 -8.68
CA PHE A 498 14.53 16.74 -7.62
C PHE A 498 15.78 16.31 -6.86
N GLU A 499 16.94 16.90 -7.15
CA GLU A 499 18.16 16.61 -6.39
C GLU A 499 18.18 17.32 -5.00
#